data_AF-A0A959ZQM3-F1
#
_entry.id   AF-A0A959ZQM3-F1
#
_cell.length_a   1.000
_cell.length_b   1.000
_cell.length_c   1.000
_cell.angle_alpha   90.00
_cell.angle_beta   90.00
_cell.angle_gamma   90.00
#
_symmetry.space_group_name_H-M   'P 1'
#
loop_
_entity.id
_entity.type
_entity.pdbx_description
1 polymer ?
#
loop_
_entity_poly.entity_id
_entity_poly.type
_entity_poly.pdbx_seq_one_letter_code
_entity_poly.pdbx_strand_id
1 'polypeptide(L)'
;EPDLRGERRGVVAEGPVGARWAGRFRLFRYEVRLWEGGSIPDVAEAVGGPVRLASPPDLARRVLKAVPRVPTPVWGRDELGAGEMWNSNAVISWTLRMAGADVAAIEPPDGGRAPGWRAGVVVAEREARSGIR
;
A
#
# COMPACT_ATOMS: atom_id res chain seq x y z
N GLU A 1 -0.10 22.28 18.39
CA GLU A 1 -1.14 22.14 17.35
C GLU A 1 -1.00 20.80 16.64
N PRO A 2 -2.11 20.14 16.24
CA PRO A 2 -2.03 18.94 15.43
C PRO A 2 -1.41 19.26 14.08
N ASP A 3 -0.49 18.43 13.61
CA ASP A 3 0.12 18.64 12.30
C ASP A 3 -0.89 18.44 11.16
N LEU A 4 -1.28 19.55 10.54
CA LEU A 4 -2.26 19.57 9.46
C LEU A 4 -1.67 19.15 8.11
N ARG A 5 -0.33 19.14 7.99
CA ARG A 5 0.41 18.86 6.73
C ARG A 5 0.97 17.44 6.63
N GLY A 6 0.95 16.65 7.71
CA GLY A 6 1.27 15.21 7.65
C GLY A 6 2.75 14.86 7.78
N GLU A 7 3.66 15.80 7.49
CA GLU A 7 5.11 15.59 7.56
C GLU A 7 5.58 15.17 8.97
N ARG A 8 5.02 15.77 10.03
CA ARG A 8 5.33 15.39 11.42
C ARG A 8 4.61 14.11 11.85
N ARG A 9 3.80 13.51 10.98
CA ARG A 9 3.08 12.23 11.19
C ARG A 9 3.63 11.10 10.32
N GLY A 10 4.75 11.33 9.62
CA GLY A 10 5.38 10.35 8.75
C GLY A 10 4.60 10.06 7.48
N VAL A 11 3.72 10.97 7.02
CA VAL A 11 2.99 10.78 5.76
C VAL A 11 3.97 10.87 4.59
N VAL A 12 4.03 9.82 3.77
CA VAL A 12 4.91 9.74 2.58
C VAL A 12 4.15 9.68 1.26
N ALA A 13 2.85 9.40 1.31
CA ALA A 13 1.94 9.55 0.19
C ALA A 13 0.51 9.78 0.71
N GLU A 14 -0.31 10.51 -0.05
CA GLU A 14 -1.74 10.67 0.26
C GLU A 14 -2.58 10.71 -1.02
N GLY A 15 -3.85 10.35 -0.90
CA GLY A 15 -4.78 10.40 -2.02
C GLY A 15 -6.24 10.54 -1.57
N PRO A 16 -7.16 10.85 -2.50
CA PRO A 16 -8.58 10.98 -2.21
C PRO A 16 -9.26 9.62 -1.97
N VAL A 17 -10.35 9.61 -1.19
CA VAL A 17 -11.21 8.45 -0.97
C VAL A 17 -12.56 8.67 -1.66
N GLY A 18 -13.03 7.69 -2.44
CA GLY A 18 -14.36 7.67 -3.05
C GLY A 18 -14.53 8.57 -4.28
N ALA A 19 -14.12 9.84 -4.21
CA ALA A 19 -14.18 10.78 -5.32
C ALA A 19 -13.00 11.76 -5.32
N ARG A 20 -12.43 12.04 -6.51
CA ARG A 20 -11.26 12.94 -6.65
C ARG A 20 -11.50 14.32 -6.05
N TRP A 21 -12.68 14.91 -6.26
CA TRP A 21 -13.01 16.23 -5.73
C TRP A 21 -13.14 16.24 -4.20
N ALA A 22 -13.49 15.12 -3.57
CA ALA A 22 -13.68 15.05 -2.12
C ALA A 22 -12.36 15.16 -1.36
N GLY A 23 -11.22 14.82 -1.99
CA GLY A 23 -9.88 14.94 -1.39
C GLY A 23 -9.48 16.35 -0.96
N ARG A 24 -10.21 17.39 -1.40
CA ARG A 24 -10.07 18.76 -0.86
C ARG A 24 -10.38 18.82 0.65
N PHE A 25 -11.19 17.89 1.16
CA PHE A 25 -11.50 17.74 2.57
C PHE A 25 -10.65 16.63 3.19
N ARG A 26 -10.04 16.90 4.35
CA ARG A 26 -9.13 15.97 5.04
C ARG A 26 -9.78 14.61 5.38
N LEU A 27 -11.08 14.61 5.68
CA LEU A 27 -11.83 13.40 6.02
C LEU A 27 -11.90 12.39 4.85
N PHE A 28 -11.79 12.87 3.62
CA PHE A 28 -11.81 12.05 2.41
C PHE A 28 -10.42 11.90 1.80
N ARG A 29 -9.38 11.93 2.64
CA ARG A 29 -8.02 11.58 2.25
C ARG A 29 -7.52 10.40 3.04
N TYR A 30 -6.78 9.54 2.36
CA TYR A 30 -5.95 8.55 3.01
C TYR A 30 -4.51 8.97 3.04
N GLU A 31 -3.79 8.45 4.03
CA GLU A 31 -2.37 8.67 4.21
C GLU A 31 -1.66 7.31 4.25
N VAL A 32 -0.62 7.17 3.44
CA VAL A 32 0.39 6.12 3.59
C VAL A 32 1.49 6.72 4.44
N ARG A 33 1.79 6.06 5.55
CA ARG A 33 2.72 6.58 6.56
C ARG A 33 3.91 5.64 6.74
N LEU A 34 5.09 6.23 6.86
CA LEU A 34 6.35 5.56 7.14
C LEU A 34 7.14 6.37 8.17
N TRP A 35 7.37 5.80 9.34
CA TRP A 35 8.16 6.42 10.41
C TRP A 35 8.84 5.36 11.28
N GLU A 36 9.94 5.75 11.92
CA GLU A 36 10.67 4.89 12.84
C GLU A 36 9.85 4.66 14.12
N GLY A 37 9.85 3.42 14.63
CA GLY A 37 9.06 3.07 15.82
C GLY A 37 7.55 3.11 15.61
N GLY A 38 7.09 2.91 14.37
CA GLY A 38 5.66 2.87 14.05
C GLY A 38 4.87 1.83 14.84
N SER A 39 3.63 2.21 15.21
CA SER A 39 2.67 1.32 15.84
C SER A 39 1.50 1.04 14.88
N ILE A 40 1.01 -0.20 14.90
CA ILE A 40 -0.18 -0.65 14.19
C ILE A 40 -1.25 -0.85 15.28
N PRO A 41 -2.21 0.08 15.44
CA PRO A 41 -3.11 0.10 16.60
C PRO A 41 -3.93 -1.18 16.79
N ASP A 42 -4.26 -1.85 15.68
CA ASP A 42 -5.07 -3.06 15.58
C ASP A 42 -4.23 -4.33 15.43
N VAL A 43 -2.90 -4.28 15.68
CA VAL A 43 -2.02 -5.45 15.54
C VAL A 43 -2.43 -6.63 16.42
N ALA A 44 -3.03 -6.36 17.58
CA ALA A 44 -3.53 -7.38 18.49
C ALA A 44 -4.74 -8.15 17.92
N GLU A 45 -5.46 -7.55 16.98
CA GLU A 45 -6.63 -8.14 16.31
C GLU A 45 -6.24 -8.97 15.07
N ALA A 46 -4.94 -9.03 14.74
CA ALA A 46 -4.45 -9.72 13.54
C ALA A 46 -4.61 -11.24 13.66
N VAL A 47 -5.48 -11.80 12.83
CA VAL A 47 -5.69 -13.26 12.73
C VAL A 47 -4.47 -13.93 12.10
N GLY A 48 -3.98 -15.01 12.71
CA GLY A 48 -2.87 -15.83 12.17
C GLY A 48 -1.47 -15.29 12.48
N GLY A 49 -1.36 -14.08 13.05
CA GLY A 49 -0.08 -13.47 13.40
C GLY A 49 0.79 -13.11 12.18
N PRO A 50 2.03 -12.63 12.42
CA PRO A 50 2.91 -12.21 11.34
C PRO A 50 3.48 -13.42 10.58
N VAL A 51 3.39 -13.39 9.25
CA VAL A 51 4.05 -14.36 8.36
C VAL A 51 5.39 -13.81 7.90
N ARG A 52 6.46 -14.60 8.05
CA ARG A 52 7.79 -14.22 7.56
C ARG A 52 7.85 -14.39 6.04
N LEU A 53 7.85 -13.27 5.31
CA LEU A 53 7.96 -13.28 3.84
C LEU A 53 9.39 -13.50 3.33
N ALA A 54 10.39 -13.09 4.11
CA ALA A 54 11.80 -13.29 3.77
C ALA A 54 12.70 -13.19 5.01
N SER A 55 13.91 -13.73 4.91
CA SER A 55 14.97 -13.63 5.92
C SER A 55 16.03 -12.55 5.65
N PRO A 56 16.38 -12.19 4.39
CA PRO A 56 17.39 -11.15 4.14
C PRO A 56 16.86 -9.74 4.47
N PRO A 57 17.67 -8.88 5.13
CA PRO A 57 17.30 -7.50 5.43
C PRO A 57 17.09 -6.63 4.17
N ASP A 58 17.55 -7.10 3.01
CA ASP A 58 17.47 -6.35 1.76
C ASP A 58 16.04 -6.20 1.24
N LEU A 59 15.16 -7.19 1.48
CA LEU A 59 13.75 -7.04 1.10
C LEU A 59 13.11 -5.93 1.93
N ALA A 60 13.33 -5.92 3.24
CA ALA A 60 12.80 -4.87 4.12
C ALA A 60 13.28 -3.47 3.68
N ARG A 61 14.58 -3.31 3.39
CA ARG A 61 15.12 -2.04 2.86
C ARG A 61 14.46 -1.61 1.55
N ARG A 62 14.21 -2.55 0.62
CA ARG A 62 13.53 -2.25 -0.65
C ARG A 62 12.06 -1.88 -0.43
N VAL A 63 11.37 -2.54 0.50
CA VAL A 63 10.01 -2.15 0.91
C VAL A 63 10.00 -0.71 1.40
N LEU A 64 10.87 -0.35 2.34
CA LEU A 64 10.96 1.02 2.87
C LEU A 64 11.24 2.06 1.78
N LYS A 65 12.05 1.71 0.76
CA LYS A 65 12.31 2.57 -0.41
C LYS A 65 11.14 2.65 -1.39
N ALA A 66 10.30 1.63 -1.47
CA ALA A 66 9.16 1.58 -2.39
C ALA A 66 7.95 2.36 -1.85
N VAL A 67 7.70 2.37 -0.54
CA VAL A 67 6.50 2.97 0.07
C VAL A 67 6.26 4.44 -0.35
N PRO A 68 7.26 5.35 -0.37
CA PRO A 68 7.04 6.74 -0.81
C PRO A 68 6.66 6.89 -2.29
N ARG A 69 6.78 5.83 -3.10
CA ARG A 69 6.54 5.82 -4.54
C ARG A 69 5.19 5.21 -4.92
N VAL A 70 4.40 4.80 -3.93
CA VAL A 70 3.08 4.18 -4.13
C VAL A 70 2.19 5.11 -4.97
N PRO A 71 1.52 4.59 -6.03
CA PRO A 71 0.52 5.35 -6.77
C PRO A 71 -0.62 5.82 -5.87
N THR A 72 -1.11 7.04 -6.10
CA THR A 72 -2.17 7.65 -5.27
C THR A 72 -3.50 7.89 -6.01
N PRO A 73 -4.08 6.86 -6.68
CA PRO A 73 -5.40 7.00 -7.30
C PRO A 73 -6.49 7.17 -6.21
N VAL A 74 -7.71 7.47 -6.64
CA VAL A 74 -8.87 7.50 -5.74
C VAL A 74 -9.09 6.11 -5.13
N TRP A 75 -8.99 6.02 -3.81
CA TRP A 75 -9.28 4.78 -3.07
C TRP A 75 -10.75 4.39 -3.31
N GLY A 76 -10.97 3.12 -3.66
CA GLY A 76 -12.29 2.55 -3.94
C GLY A 76 -12.69 2.62 -5.41
N ARG A 77 -11.78 3.06 -6.28
CA ARG A 77 -11.98 3.14 -7.73
C ARG A 77 -10.90 2.37 -8.48
N ASP A 78 -11.23 1.91 -9.68
CA ASP A 78 -10.27 1.34 -10.62
C ASP A 78 -9.78 2.41 -11.61
N GLU A 79 -9.14 3.47 -11.11
CA GLU A 79 -8.64 4.56 -11.97
C GLU A 79 -7.39 4.16 -12.78
N LEU A 80 -6.72 3.09 -12.36
CA LEU A 80 -5.52 2.58 -13.03
C LEU A 80 -5.84 1.45 -14.02
N GLY A 81 -7.12 1.10 -14.20
CA GLY A 81 -7.57 0.07 -15.13
C GLY A 81 -6.97 -1.31 -14.85
N ALA A 82 -6.84 -1.66 -13.57
CA ALA A 82 -6.28 -2.93 -13.10
C ALA A 82 -7.35 -4.04 -12.99
N GLY A 83 -8.62 -3.71 -13.19
CA GLY A 83 -9.76 -4.63 -13.13
C GLY A 83 -10.38 -4.75 -11.74
N GLU A 84 -9.90 -3.99 -10.75
CA GLU A 84 -10.39 -3.98 -9.38
C GLU A 84 -10.08 -2.63 -8.71
N MET A 85 -10.79 -2.29 -7.64
CA MET A 85 -10.56 -1.05 -6.90
C MET A 85 -9.16 -0.98 -6.26
N TRP A 86 -8.61 0.23 -6.18
CA TRP A 86 -7.42 0.51 -5.38
C TRP A 86 -7.76 0.64 -3.89
N ASN A 87 -6.99 -0.01 -3.02
CA ASN A 87 -7.13 0.08 -1.56
C ASN A 87 -5.84 -0.25 -0.80
N SER A 88 -5.90 -0.42 0.53
CA SER A 88 -4.75 -0.80 1.36
C SER A 88 -4.09 -2.10 0.91
N ASN A 89 -4.86 -3.13 0.52
CA ASN A 89 -4.30 -4.37 -0.02
C ASN A 89 -3.56 -4.14 -1.34
N ALA A 90 -4.07 -3.24 -2.20
CA ALA A 90 -3.39 -2.81 -3.42
C ALA A 90 -2.06 -2.10 -3.10
N VAL A 91 -2.05 -1.21 -2.10
CA VAL A 91 -0.83 -0.53 -1.62
C VAL A 91 0.21 -1.55 -1.14
N ILE A 92 -0.19 -2.51 -0.31
CA ILE A 92 0.72 -3.54 0.23
C ILE A 92 1.26 -4.43 -0.88
N SER A 93 0.40 -5.00 -1.71
CA SER A 93 0.82 -5.88 -2.82
C SER A 93 1.69 -5.17 -3.85
N TRP A 94 1.37 -3.93 -4.23
CA TRP A 94 2.23 -3.12 -5.09
C TRP A 94 3.61 -2.90 -4.46
N THR A 95 3.65 -2.53 -3.17
CA THR A 95 4.91 -2.26 -2.45
C THR A 95 5.79 -3.50 -2.37
N LEU A 96 5.20 -4.65 -1.99
CA LEU A 96 5.90 -5.93 -1.92
C LEU A 96 6.42 -6.35 -3.30
N ARG A 97 5.60 -6.20 -4.34
CA ARG A 97 6.00 -6.54 -5.71
C ARG A 97 7.15 -5.66 -6.21
N MET A 98 7.08 -4.34 -5.98
CA MET A 98 8.14 -3.39 -6.34
C MET A 98 9.43 -3.62 -5.54
N ALA A 99 9.31 -4.16 -4.33
CA ALA A 99 10.45 -4.60 -3.53
C ALA A 99 11.03 -5.97 -3.98
N GLY A 100 10.41 -6.62 -4.96
CA GLY A 100 10.85 -7.92 -5.51
C GLY A 100 10.43 -9.12 -4.67
N ALA A 101 9.39 -9.00 -3.83
CA ALA A 101 8.79 -10.16 -3.18
C ALA A 101 8.00 -11.02 -4.18
N ASP A 102 7.96 -12.33 -3.91
CA ASP A 102 7.05 -13.24 -4.61
C ASP A 102 5.63 -13.11 -4.01
N VAL A 103 4.89 -12.12 -4.51
CA VAL A 103 3.52 -11.83 -4.07
C VAL A 103 2.51 -12.91 -4.46
N ALA A 104 2.86 -13.82 -5.37
CA ALA A 104 1.99 -14.93 -5.76
C ALA A 104 1.97 -16.04 -4.69
N ALA A 105 3.02 -16.13 -3.86
CA ALA A 105 3.11 -17.06 -2.74
C ALA A 105 2.45 -16.53 -1.46
N ILE A 106 1.85 -15.33 -1.48
CA ILE A 106 1.21 -14.72 -0.32
C ILE A 106 -0.30 -14.88 -0.43
N GLU A 107 -0.87 -15.64 0.49
CA GLU A 107 -2.30 -15.89 0.56
C GLU A 107 -2.90 -15.23 1.81
N PRO A 108 -4.16 -14.77 1.76
CA PRO A 108 -4.86 -14.35 2.96
C PRO A 108 -5.02 -15.55 3.92
N PRO A 109 -5.23 -15.32 5.23
CA PRO A 109 -5.58 -16.38 6.17
C PRO A 109 -6.77 -17.20 5.69
N ASP A 110 -6.90 -18.43 6.17
CA ASP A 110 -7.99 -19.35 5.79
C ASP A 110 -9.37 -18.70 5.84
N GLY A 111 -10.12 -18.79 4.73
CA GLY A 111 -11.44 -18.15 4.58
C GLY A 111 -11.41 -16.63 4.38
N GLY A 112 -10.24 -16.01 4.41
CA GLY A 112 -10.01 -14.60 4.16
C GLY A 112 -10.01 -14.24 2.68
N ARG A 113 -10.20 -12.95 2.40
CA ARG A 113 -10.05 -12.36 1.07
C ARG A 113 -9.25 -11.08 1.16
N ALA A 114 -8.50 -10.75 0.12
CA ALA A 114 -7.78 -9.49 0.00
C ALA A 114 -8.23 -8.73 -1.27
N PRO A 115 -9.46 -8.16 -1.30
CA PRO A 115 -9.89 -7.33 -2.43
C PRO A 115 -8.88 -6.22 -2.69
N GLY A 116 -8.59 -5.92 -3.95
CA GLY A 116 -7.61 -4.93 -4.39
C GLY A 116 -6.17 -5.45 -4.44
N TRP A 117 -5.87 -6.63 -3.88
CA TRP A 117 -4.52 -7.22 -3.95
C TRP A 117 -4.05 -7.40 -5.40
N ARG A 118 -4.91 -7.94 -6.27
CA ARG A 118 -4.60 -8.12 -7.69
C ARG A 118 -4.33 -6.79 -8.39
N ALA A 119 -5.04 -5.72 -8.03
CA ALA A 119 -4.82 -4.40 -8.61
C ALA A 119 -3.40 -3.89 -8.36
N GLY A 120 -2.89 -4.05 -7.13
CA GLY A 120 -1.52 -3.65 -6.78
C GLY A 120 -0.45 -4.42 -7.57
N VAL A 121 -0.61 -5.74 -7.71
CA VAL A 121 0.30 -6.58 -8.51
C VAL A 121 0.31 -6.15 -9.97
N VAL A 122 -0.87 -5.98 -10.59
CA VAL A 122 -1.00 -5.60 -12.00
C VAL A 122 -0.35 -4.24 -12.28
N VAL A 123 -0.57 -3.25 -11.41
CA VAL A 123 0.02 -1.91 -11.56
C VAL A 123 1.53 -1.97 -11.44
N ALA A 124 2.08 -2.68 -10.43
CA ALA A 124 3.52 -2.83 -10.26
C ALA A 124 4.18 -3.50 -11.49
N GLU A 125 3.53 -4.51 -12.08
CA GLU A 125 4.05 -5.18 -13.29
C GLU A 125 4.01 -4.30 -14.54
N ARG A 126 3.01 -3.42 -14.67
CA ARG A 126 2.98 -2.43 -15.75
C ARG A 126 4.11 -1.42 -15.61
N GLU A 127 4.35 -0.93 -14.40
CA GLU A 127 5.44 0.00 -14.10
C GLU A 127 6.82 -0.63 -14.33
N ALA A 128 7.03 -1.87 -13.87
CA ALA A 128 8.28 -2.61 -14.11
C ALA A 128 8.57 -2.80 -15.60
N ARG A 129 7.54 -3.08 -16.42
CA ARG A 129 7.67 -3.17 -17.88
C ARG A 129 7.93 -1.81 -18.54
N SER A 130 7.36 -0.74 -17.98
CA SER A 130 7.54 0.62 -18.49
C SER A 130 8.90 1.22 -18.09
N GLY A 131 9.51 0.70 -17.02
CA GLY A 131 10.84 1.03 -16.50
C GLY A 131 12.01 0.31 -17.16
N ILE A 132 11.80 -0.42 -18.26
CA ILE A 132 12.90 -0.78 -19.18
C ILE A 132 13.22 0.47 -20.02
N ARG A 133 13.93 1.41 -19.39
CA ARG A 133 14.77 2.43 -20.02
C ARG A 133 15.99 2.66 -19.15
#